data_AF-A0A352T982-F1
#
_entry.id   AF-A0A352T982-F1
#
_cell.length_a   1.000
_cell.length_b   1.000
_cell.length_c   1.000
_cell.angle_alpha   90.00
_cell.angle_beta   90.00
_cell.angle_gamma   90.00
#
_symmetry.space_group_name_H-M   'P 1'
#
loop_
_entity.id
_entity.type
_entity.pdbx_description
1 polymer ?
#
loop_
_entity_poly.entity_id
_entity_poly.type
_entity_poly.pdbx_seq_one_letter_code
_entity_poly.pdbx_strand_id
1 'polypeptide(L)'
;MLFVTLLSLHAQYNSMNVPDSSSIRKSIVSSWITAPFTEVQVKNRELHTNDVGELFQVRMEEGMDEFLVIVAPQTFNDVDVIENGKQSHTERQEEFRAGSPGGWVLYRDKQSGEAKRIVWYFNADAEVYIQFRPSEGNQSRCYADMLVFGSYAARSVPVGVAFSRIYTASFSDIYTWTRSTLPWKKVTAQQGVYRDSVQVAETIKSRLGFIDYAENASYNEYGILYDIMSGNPMNEDSVATSYADRLTLSGAGFLKWIIDGFVTPLAGRGTSIPELLNHTVDYGTLSKNGVLSQERNLSFSLDWTRNLAATILSVRTRKNYTYETGGTDVTIEPFAADVMNGMVVQSSGYIPNTGYAIKKLKSLLYVLAVTEPSYMYLAAIRQSSTLVADEMVFNECAVLIPYFDDFGRFGCYVFEKGRQIPLERFILQYPNSFVHLSRVKTNGNFFPQ
;
A
#
# COMPACT_ATOMS: atom_id res chain seq x y z
N MET A 1 19.39 24.60 49.23
CA MET A 1 18.51 24.52 48.05
C MET A 1 18.99 23.33 47.24
N LEU A 2 18.35 22.18 47.44
CA LEU A 2 18.75 20.89 46.86
C LEU A 2 18.19 20.82 45.44
N PHE A 3 19.06 20.88 44.43
CA PHE A 3 18.67 20.62 43.04
C PHE A 3 18.54 19.11 42.87
N VAL A 4 17.31 18.60 42.85
CA VAL A 4 17.00 17.24 42.40
C VAL A 4 17.08 17.27 40.88
N THR A 5 18.19 16.78 40.33
CA THR A 5 18.30 16.45 38.91
C THR A 5 17.38 15.27 38.63
N LEU A 6 16.22 15.55 38.01
CA LEU A 6 15.38 14.55 37.36
C LEU A 6 16.20 13.94 36.22
N LEU A 7 16.83 12.81 36.49
CA LEU A 7 17.35 11.92 35.45
C LEU A 7 16.15 11.45 34.62
N SER A 8 16.07 11.92 33.38
CA SER A 8 15.19 11.38 32.37
C SER A 8 15.51 9.89 32.20
N LEU A 9 14.65 9.05 32.78
CA LEU A 9 14.59 7.61 32.53
C LEU A 9 14.47 7.43 31.02
N HIS A 10 15.57 7.05 30.38
CA HIS A 10 15.53 6.52 29.03
C HIS A 10 14.88 5.14 29.15
N ALA A 11 13.57 5.09 28.96
CA ALA A 11 12.85 3.86 28.76
C ALA A 11 13.57 3.08 27.64
N GLN A 12 13.88 1.82 27.91
CA GLN A 12 14.51 0.88 26.99
C GLN A 12 13.51 0.52 25.87
N TYR A 13 13.13 1.50 25.06
CA TYR A 13 12.34 1.25 23.86
C TYR A 13 13.19 0.49 22.86
N ASN A 14 12.62 -0.53 22.21
CA ASN A 14 13.27 -1.10 21.04
C ASN A 14 13.33 -0.06 19.91
N SER A 15 14.26 -0.24 18.97
CA SER A 15 14.51 0.70 17.86
C SER A 15 13.30 0.98 16.96
N MET A 16 12.21 0.22 17.09
CA MET A 16 10.99 0.38 16.30
C MET A 16 9.78 0.83 17.14
N ASN A 17 10.00 1.22 18.41
CA ASN A 17 8.97 1.71 19.31
C ASN A 17 7.75 0.75 19.46
N VAL A 18 7.99 -0.55 19.38
CA VAL A 18 6.95 -1.58 19.50
C VAL A 18 6.78 -1.95 20.98
N PRO A 19 5.57 -1.89 21.58
CA PRO A 19 5.36 -2.34 22.96
C PRO A 19 5.82 -3.79 23.16
N ASP A 20 6.59 -4.05 24.22
CA ASP A 20 7.20 -5.37 24.46
C ASP A 20 6.56 -6.09 25.64
N SER A 21 5.96 -7.25 25.36
CA SER A 21 5.30 -8.10 26.38
C SER A 21 6.13 -9.33 26.78
N SER A 22 7.45 -9.36 26.53
CA SER A 22 8.28 -10.52 26.84
C SER A 22 8.37 -10.84 28.33
N SER A 23 8.42 -9.84 29.22
CA SER A 23 8.44 -10.07 30.67
C SER A 23 7.11 -10.66 31.17
N ILE A 24 5.99 -10.17 30.65
CA ILE A 24 4.66 -10.73 30.88
C ILE A 24 4.60 -12.17 30.37
N ARG A 25 5.03 -12.43 29.13
CA ARG A 25 5.03 -13.80 28.56
C ARG A 25 5.87 -14.77 29.38
N LYS A 26 6.99 -14.32 29.97
CA LYS A 26 7.82 -15.13 30.87
C LYS A 26 7.07 -15.51 32.17
N SER A 27 6.23 -14.63 32.71
CA SER A 27 5.49 -14.92 33.96
C SER A 27 4.28 -15.84 33.72
N ILE A 28 3.70 -15.83 32.52
CA ILE A 28 2.49 -16.59 32.19
C ILE A 28 2.74 -17.91 31.43
N VAL A 29 4.00 -18.35 31.29
CA VAL A 29 4.34 -19.54 30.48
C VAL A 29 3.52 -20.76 30.89
N SER A 30 3.61 -21.13 32.17
CA SER A 30 2.95 -22.33 32.70
C SER A 30 1.43 -22.20 32.73
N SER A 31 0.91 -21.02 33.02
CA SER A 31 -0.53 -20.79 33.23
C SER A 31 -1.33 -20.55 31.95
N TRP A 32 -0.70 -20.02 30.89
CA TRP A 32 -1.39 -19.62 29.66
C TRP A 32 -0.75 -20.26 28.42
N ILE A 33 0.57 -20.12 28.26
CA ILE A 33 1.26 -20.47 27.01
C ILE A 33 1.34 -21.99 26.80
N THR A 34 1.64 -22.75 27.86
CA THR A 34 1.80 -24.21 27.79
C THR A 34 0.65 -24.98 28.44
N ALA A 35 -0.23 -24.32 29.20
CA ALA A 35 -1.37 -24.95 29.88
C ALA A 35 -2.32 -25.65 28.88
N PRO A 36 -2.93 -26.80 29.23
CA PRO A 36 -3.95 -27.44 28.39
C PRO A 36 -5.16 -26.54 28.10
N PHE A 37 -5.86 -26.81 27.00
CA PHE A 37 -7.05 -26.05 26.60
C PHE A 37 -8.10 -25.97 27.72
N THR A 38 -8.37 -27.08 28.41
CA THR A 38 -9.35 -27.16 29.51
C THR A 38 -9.04 -26.24 30.68
N GLU A 39 -7.77 -25.94 30.93
CA GLU A 39 -7.35 -25.00 31.98
C GLU A 39 -7.44 -23.55 31.52
N VAL A 40 -7.07 -23.29 30.26
CA VAL A 40 -7.09 -21.94 29.69
C VAL A 40 -8.52 -21.46 29.42
N GLN A 41 -9.43 -22.36 29.03
CA GLN A 41 -10.78 -22.00 28.63
C GLN A 41 -11.63 -21.39 29.75
N VAL A 42 -11.36 -21.77 30.99
CA VAL A 42 -12.10 -21.26 32.16
C VAL A 42 -11.49 -19.98 32.74
N LYS A 43 -10.37 -19.48 32.17
CA LYS A 43 -9.71 -18.28 32.68
C LYS A 43 -10.41 -17.00 32.24
N ASN A 44 -10.52 -16.07 33.17
CA ASN A 44 -10.87 -14.70 32.86
C ASN A 44 -9.68 -13.97 32.21
N ARG A 45 -9.97 -12.89 31.49
CA ARG A 45 -8.94 -11.97 30.98
C ARG A 45 -8.15 -11.40 32.16
N GLU A 46 -6.83 -11.28 31.99
CA GLU A 46 -5.92 -10.73 32.99
C GLU A 46 -5.26 -9.46 32.46
N LEU A 47 -5.03 -8.48 33.33
CA LEU A 47 -4.25 -7.29 33.01
C LEU A 47 -2.88 -7.40 33.65
N HIS A 48 -1.84 -7.12 32.86
CA HIS A 48 -0.45 -7.23 33.27
C HIS A 48 0.30 -5.99 32.82
N THR A 49 1.29 -5.57 33.59
CA THR A 49 2.15 -4.43 33.25
C THR A 49 3.55 -4.95 32.95
N ASN A 50 4.16 -4.46 31.86
CA ASN A 50 5.54 -4.81 31.53
C ASN A 50 6.54 -4.01 32.37
N ASP A 51 7.83 -4.23 32.12
CA ASP A 51 8.92 -3.67 32.93
C ASP A 51 9.03 -2.13 32.81
N VAL A 52 8.39 -1.53 31.80
CA VAL A 52 8.39 -0.08 31.55
C VAL A 52 7.05 0.59 31.85
N GLY A 53 6.08 -0.14 32.43
CA GLY A 53 4.80 0.42 32.86
C GLY A 53 3.68 0.37 31.83
N GLU A 54 3.88 -0.24 30.66
CA GLU A 54 2.84 -0.40 29.65
C GLU A 54 1.87 -1.53 30.03
N LEU A 55 0.58 -1.27 29.88
CA LEU A 55 -0.49 -2.20 30.23
C LEU A 55 -0.80 -3.14 29.05
N PHE A 56 -0.95 -4.43 29.35
CA PHE A 56 -1.35 -5.46 28.41
C PHE A 56 -2.51 -6.27 28.96
N GLN A 57 -3.34 -6.79 28.05
CA GLN A 57 -4.35 -7.79 28.36
C GLN A 57 -3.90 -9.15 27.85
N VAL A 58 -3.98 -10.15 28.73
CA VAL A 58 -3.83 -11.56 28.42
C VAL A 58 -5.22 -12.19 28.37
N ARG A 59 -5.55 -12.87 27.28
CA ARG A 59 -6.84 -13.56 27.12
C ARG A 59 -6.73 -14.76 26.20
N MET A 60 -7.79 -15.57 26.19
CA MET A 60 -8.00 -16.63 25.22
C MET A 60 -9.15 -16.29 24.28
N GLU A 61 -9.00 -16.63 23.00
CA GLU A 61 -10.09 -16.67 22.02
C GLU A 61 -10.21 -18.07 21.41
N GLU A 62 -11.44 -18.56 21.27
CA GLU A 62 -11.72 -19.94 20.86
C GLU A 62 -12.11 -20.00 19.38
N GLY A 63 -11.39 -20.79 18.57
CA GLY A 63 -11.73 -21.10 17.17
C GLY A 63 -12.47 -22.43 17.04
N MET A 64 -12.57 -23.01 15.82
CA MET A 64 -13.14 -24.36 15.65
C MET A 64 -12.18 -25.44 16.21
N ASP A 65 -11.02 -25.59 15.56
CA ASP A 65 -10.01 -26.62 15.91
C ASP A 65 -8.82 -26.06 16.70
N GLU A 66 -8.70 -24.74 16.75
CA GLU A 66 -7.62 -24.01 17.43
C GLU A 66 -8.16 -23.15 18.57
N PHE A 67 -7.31 -22.86 19.55
CA PHE A 67 -7.51 -21.77 20.50
C PHE A 67 -6.30 -20.83 20.48
N LEU A 68 -6.54 -19.56 20.79
CA LEU A 68 -5.57 -18.50 20.69
C LEU A 68 -5.24 -18.00 22.11
N VAL A 69 -3.96 -17.85 22.42
CA VAL A 69 -3.52 -17.07 23.59
C VAL A 69 -3.02 -15.73 23.08
N ILE A 70 -3.68 -14.65 23.51
CA ILE A 70 -3.45 -13.30 23.03
C ILE A 70 -2.85 -12.48 24.17
N VAL A 71 -1.75 -11.79 23.86
CA VAL A 71 -1.15 -10.75 24.71
C VAL A 71 -1.15 -9.45 23.92
N ALA A 72 -2.10 -8.58 24.22
CA ALA A 72 -2.36 -7.36 23.46
C ALA A 72 -2.05 -6.11 24.29
N PRO A 73 -1.32 -5.12 23.77
CA PRO A 73 -1.06 -3.88 24.47
C PRO A 73 -2.34 -3.03 24.55
N GLN A 74 -2.38 -2.16 25.55
CA GLN A 74 -3.37 -1.10 25.63
C GLN A 74 -3.13 -0.12 24.48
N THR A 75 -4.20 0.14 23.75
CA THR A 75 -4.28 1.16 22.71
C THR A 75 -5.51 2.01 22.96
N PHE A 76 -5.61 3.13 22.24
CA PHE A 76 -6.72 4.05 22.39
C PHE A 76 -7.29 4.37 21.02
N ASN A 77 -8.61 4.44 20.93
CA ASN A 77 -9.31 4.91 19.76
C ASN A 77 -10.22 6.07 20.14
N ASP A 78 -10.21 7.09 19.29
CA ASP A 78 -11.12 8.22 19.40
C ASP A 78 -12.44 7.85 18.74
N VAL A 79 -13.51 7.81 19.52
CA VAL A 79 -14.84 7.41 19.08
C VAL A 79 -15.76 8.61 19.16
N ASP A 80 -16.36 8.97 18.03
CA ASP A 80 -17.37 10.02 17.99
C ASP A 80 -18.67 9.52 18.62
N VAL A 81 -19.03 10.11 19.77
CA VAL A 81 -20.30 9.86 20.44
C VAL A 81 -21.38 10.67 19.73
N ILE A 82 -22.34 9.98 19.14
CA ILE A 82 -23.47 10.60 18.44
C ILE A 82 -24.67 10.67 19.39
N GLU A 83 -25.12 11.88 19.70
CA GLU A 83 -26.37 12.12 20.45
C GLU A 83 -27.38 12.80 19.52
N ASN A 84 -28.61 12.27 19.47
CA ASN A 84 -29.69 12.80 18.63
C ASN A 84 -29.32 12.94 17.13
N GLY A 85 -28.51 12.03 16.60
CA GLY A 85 -28.10 12.02 15.20
C GLY A 85 -27.07 13.09 14.83
N LYS A 86 -26.48 13.78 15.82
CA LYS A 86 -25.35 14.70 15.64
C LYS A 86 -24.17 14.25 16.49
N GLN A 87 -22.95 14.41 15.97
CA GLN A 87 -21.75 14.23 16.77
C GLN A 87 -21.79 15.19 17.97
N SER A 88 -21.75 14.62 19.17
CA SER A 88 -21.79 15.35 20.45
C SER A 88 -20.38 15.70 20.89
N HIS A 89 -19.55 14.67 21.09
CA HIS A 89 -18.13 14.81 21.46
C HIS A 89 -17.35 13.55 21.03
N THR A 90 -16.03 13.64 21.05
CA THR A 90 -15.14 12.51 20.81
C THR A 90 -14.68 11.96 22.16
N GLU A 91 -14.97 10.69 22.42
CA GLU A 91 -14.53 9.96 23.61
C GLU A 91 -13.34 9.08 23.27
N ARG A 92 -12.29 9.15 24.10
CA ARG A 92 -11.12 8.28 23.95
C ARG A 92 -11.37 6.98 24.70
N GLN A 93 -11.61 5.90 23.95
CA GLN A 93 -11.89 4.58 24.51
C GLN A 93 -10.64 3.69 24.50
N GLU A 94 -10.45 2.97 25.59
CA GLU A 94 -9.36 2.00 25.74
C GLU A 94 -9.67 0.71 24.99
N GLU A 95 -8.65 0.14 24.33
CA GLU A 95 -8.81 -1.08 23.58
C GLU A 95 -7.55 -1.96 23.58
N PHE A 96 -7.75 -3.28 23.62
CA PHE A 96 -6.68 -4.29 23.62
C PHE A 96 -6.76 -5.18 22.38
N ARG A 97 -6.55 -4.59 21.19
CA ARG A 97 -6.63 -5.33 19.92
C ARG A 97 -5.40 -6.23 19.74
N ALA A 98 -5.65 -7.47 19.31
CA ALA A 98 -4.57 -8.40 18.98
C ALA A 98 -3.69 -7.85 17.84
N GLY A 99 -4.29 -7.18 16.85
CA GLY A 99 -3.62 -6.62 15.68
C GLY A 99 -2.85 -5.31 15.90
N SER A 100 -2.80 -4.78 17.13
CA SER A 100 -2.04 -3.56 17.42
C SER A 100 -0.53 -3.82 17.47
N PRO A 101 0.34 -2.81 17.20
CA PRO A 101 1.77 -2.94 17.41
C PRO A 101 2.09 -3.45 18.82
N GLY A 102 2.88 -4.51 18.94
CA GLY A 102 3.20 -5.19 20.20
C GLY A 102 2.27 -6.36 20.53
N GLY A 103 1.18 -6.51 19.78
CA GLY A 103 0.27 -7.64 19.87
C GLY A 103 0.94 -8.95 19.49
N TRP A 104 0.77 -9.95 20.35
CA TRP A 104 1.35 -11.28 20.22
C TRP A 104 0.26 -12.33 20.38
N VAL A 105 0.18 -13.25 19.43
CA VAL A 105 -0.89 -14.25 19.36
C VAL A 105 -0.30 -15.62 19.12
N LEU A 106 -0.51 -16.56 20.05
CA LEU A 106 -0.12 -17.95 19.91
C LEU A 106 -1.35 -18.80 19.56
N TYR A 107 -1.27 -19.49 18.43
CA TYR A 107 -2.28 -20.43 17.98
C TYR A 107 -1.90 -21.85 18.39
N ARG A 108 -2.82 -22.55 19.03
CA ARG A 108 -2.63 -23.91 19.53
C ARG A 108 -3.79 -24.79 19.13
N ASP A 109 -3.48 -26.05 18.88
CA ASP A 109 -4.47 -27.08 18.60
C ASP A 109 -5.24 -27.45 19.87
N LYS A 110 -6.57 -27.53 19.78
CA LYS A 110 -7.41 -27.81 20.96
C LYS A 110 -7.22 -29.21 21.52
N GLN A 111 -6.94 -30.20 20.68
CA GLN A 111 -6.88 -31.61 21.09
C GLN A 111 -5.53 -31.94 21.71
N SER A 112 -4.46 -31.60 21.01
CA SER A 112 -3.08 -31.91 21.39
C SER A 112 -2.45 -30.83 22.28
N GLY A 113 -2.97 -29.60 22.27
CA GLY A 113 -2.34 -28.45 22.91
C GLY A 113 -1.05 -27.98 22.21
N GLU A 114 -0.68 -28.59 21.08
CA GLU A 114 0.53 -28.22 20.34
C GLU A 114 0.44 -26.81 19.77
N ALA A 115 1.54 -26.07 19.87
CA ALA A 115 1.67 -24.78 19.25
C ALA A 115 1.85 -24.93 17.73
N LYS A 116 0.97 -24.26 16.98
CA LYS A 116 0.95 -24.29 15.50
C LYS A 116 1.67 -23.10 14.90
N ARG A 117 1.47 -21.91 15.44
CA ARG A 117 2.10 -20.67 14.98
C ARG A 117 2.01 -19.56 16.03
N ILE A 118 2.87 -18.57 15.89
CA ILE A 118 2.81 -17.30 16.60
C ILE A 118 2.71 -16.19 15.57
N VAL A 119 1.74 -15.29 15.73
CA VAL A 119 1.65 -14.05 14.95
C VAL A 119 2.07 -12.89 15.84
N TRP A 120 2.98 -12.07 15.33
CA TRP A 120 3.46 -10.88 16.01
C TRP A 120 3.18 -9.65 15.16
N TYR A 121 2.34 -8.77 15.68
CA TYR A 121 2.00 -7.49 15.09
C TYR A 121 2.99 -6.44 15.57
N PHE A 122 3.69 -5.80 14.64
CA PHE A 122 4.71 -4.80 14.92
C PHE A 122 4.46 -3.50 14.16
N ASN A 123 3.46 -3.49 13.28
CA ASN A 123 3.13 -2.41 12.39
C ASN A 123 1.73 -1.86 12.74
N ALA A 124 1.48 -0.60 12.38
CA ALA A 124 0.18 0.03 12.59
C ALA A 124 -0.91 -0.60 11.71
N ASP A 125 -0.53 -1.14 10.54
CA ASP A 125 -1.38 -1.99 9.72
C ASP A 125 -1.31 -3.44 10.21
N ALA A 126 -2.42 -3.96 10.73
CA ALA A 126 -2.48 -5.32 11.28
C ALA A 126 -2.19 -6.40 10.21
N GLU A 127 -2.43 -6.11 8.94
CA GLU A 127 -2.10 -6.99 7.81
C GLU A 127 -0.62 -7.01 7.45
N VAL A 128 0.22 -6.26 8.17
CA VAL A 128 1.69 -6.29 8.10
C VAL A 128 2.26 -6.88 9.38
N TYR A 129 2.65 -8.14 9.33
CA TYR A 129 3.05 -8.90 10.52
C TYR A 129 4.12 -9.95 10.21
N ILE A 130 4.72 -10.50 11.27
CA ILE A 130 5.58 -11.67 11.19
C ILE A 130 4.85 -12.85 11.81
N GLN A 131 4.87 -13.97 11.10
CA GLN A 131 4.38 -15.24 11.60
C GLN A 131 5.55 -16.19 11.80
N PHE A 132 5.60 -16.84 12.95
CA PHE A 132 6.55 -17.89 13.27
C PHE A 132 5.83 -19.23 13.32
N ARG A 133 6.47 -20.27 12.83
CA ARG A 133 5.96 -21.64 12.89
C ARG A 133 7.07 -22.65 13.12
N PRO A 134 6.79 -23.77 13.79
CA PRO A 134 7.75 -24.86 13.88
C PRO A 134 7.94 -25.53 12.52
N SER A 135 9.00 -26.31 12.37
CA SER A 135 9.10 -27.28 11.29
C SER A 135 8.03 -28.36 11.48
N GLU A 136 7.48 -28.88 10.39
CA GLU A 136 6.56 -30.03 10.47
C GLU A 136 7.20 -31.17 11.26
N GLY A 137 6.47 -31.67 12.26
CA GLY A 137 6.91 -32.72 13.17
C GLY A 137 8.12 -32.39 14.06
N ASN A 138 8.64 -31.14 14.05
CA ASN A 138 9.83 -30.79 14.81
C ASN A 138 9.79 -29.35 15.36
N GLN A 139 9.47 -29.24 16.65
CA GLN A 139 9.43 -28.00 17.43
C GLN A 139 10.81 -27.36 17.68
N SER A 140 11.92 -28.06 17.39
CA SER A 140 13.29 -27.54 17.60
C SER A 140 13.76 -26.57 16.51
N ARG A 141 13.00 -26.41 15.43
CA ARG A 141 13.31 -25.48 14.33
C ARG A 141 12.18 -24.48 14.16
N CYS A 142 12.53 -23.21 13.99
CA CYS A 142 11.58 -22.13 13.74
C CYS A 142 11.80 -21.51 12.36
N TYR A 143 10.70 -21.33 11.64
CA TYR A 143 10.65 -20.55 10.41
C TYR A 143 9.79 -19.30 10.61
N ALA A 144 10.15 -18.23 9.93
CA ALA A 144 9.41 -16.98 9.87
C ALA A 144 8.87 -16.72 8.47
N ASP A 145 7.65 -16.20 8.42
CA ASP A 145 6.99 -15.62 7.27
C ASP A 145 6.75 -14.13 7.57
N MET A 146 7.06 -13.24 6.63
CA MET A 146 6.77 -11.80 6.75
C MET A 146 5.73 -11.44 5.70
N LEU A 147 4.57 -10.97 6.15
CA LEU A 147 3.41 -10.71 5.31
C LEU A 147 3.14 -9.21 5.19
N VAL A 148 2.66 -8.79 4.03
CA VAL A 148 2.21 -7.44 3.71
C VAL A 148 0.90 -7.58 2.93
N PHE A 149 -0.24 -7.26 3.55
CA PHE A 149 -1.57 -7.33 2.93
C PHE A 149 -1.84 -8.64 2.16
N GLY A 150 -1.49 -9.78 2.78
CA GLY A 150 -1.69 -11.11 2.18
C GLY A 150 -0.63 -11.58 1.18
N SER A 151 0.38 -10.75 0.89
CA SER A 151 1.55 -11.13 0.10
C SER A 151 2.75 -11.42 0.99
N TYR A 152 3.51 -12.49 0.70
CA TYR A 152 4.70 -12.88 1.45
C TYR A 152 5.92 -12.09 0.98
N ALA A 153 6.32 -11.06 1.73
CA ALA A 153 7.57 -10.35 1.52
C ALA A 153 8.79 -11.28 1.73
N ALA A 154 8.63 -12.27 2.62
CA ALA A 154 9.50 -13.42 2.78
C ALA A 154 8.68 -14.62 3.29
N ARG A 155 9.07 -15.84 2.89
CA ARG A 155 8.37 -17.07 3.24
C ARG A 155 9.36 -18.15 3.67
N SER A 156 9.03 -18.87 4.73
CA SER A 156 9.76 -20.02 5.28
C SER A 156 11.23 -19.72 5.58
N VAL A 157 11.54 -18.54 6.10
CA VAL A 157 12.91 -18.13 6.41
C VAL A 157 13.34 -18.73 7.75
N PRO A 158 14.45 -19.49 7.83
CA PRO A 158 14.94 -20.00 9.10
C PRO A 158 15.32 -18.87 10.07
N VAL A 159 14.85 -18.95 11.32
CA VAL A 159 15.16 -17.94 12.36
C VAL A 159 16.49 -18.25 13.07
N GLY A 160 16.94 -19.51 13.04
CA GLY A 160 18.17 -19.94 13.71
C GLY A 160 18.02 -20.24 15.20
N VAL A 161 16.78 -20.30 15.71
CA VAL A 161 16.45 -20.71 17.09
C VAL A 161 15.30 -21.71 17.11
N ALA A 162 15.11 -22.39 18.24
CA ALA A 162 13.95 -23.26 18.45
C ALA A 162 12.65 -22.44 18.55
N PHE A 163 11.54 -23.03 18.12
CA PHE A 163 10.24 -22.34 18.11
C PHE A 163 9.78 -21.97 19.53
N SER A 164 10.06 -22.81 20.51
CA SER A 164 9.78 -22.52 21.93
C SER A 164 10.49 -21.28 22.46
N ARG A 165 11.63 -20.88 21.87
CA ARG A 165 12.35 -19.66 22.25
C ARG A 165 11.56 -18.40 21.88
N ILE A 166 10.66 -18.48 20.90
CA ILE A 166 9.81 -17.35 20.47
C ILE A 166 8.76 -17.00 21.53
N TYR A 167 8.36 -17.94 22.39
CA TYR A 167 7.34 -17.70 23.43
C TYR A 167 7.70 -16.54 24.36
N THR A 168 8.99 -16.36 24.66
CA THR A 168 9.47 -15.41 25.65
C THR A 168 10.52 -14.43 25.11
N ALA A 169 10.82 -14.52 23.80
CA ALA A 169 11.71 -13.57 23.12
C ALA A 169 11.14 -12.15 23.22
N SER A 170 12.01 -11.15 23.37
CA SER A 170 11.64 -9.73 23.16
C SER A 170 11.54 -9.43 21.67
N PHE A 171 10.89 -8.32 21.30
CA PHE A 171 10.87 -7.86 19.92
C PHE A 171 12.28 -7.52 19.44
N SER A 172 13.14 -7.00 20.33
CA SER A 172 14.56 -6.75 20.05
C SER A 172 15.32 -8.04 19.72
N ASP A 173 15.03 -9.15 20.42
CA ASP A 173 15.61 -10.46 20.10
C ASP A 173 15.19 -10.92 18.70
N ILE A 174 13.88 -10.84 18.39
CA ILE A 174 13.34 -11.21 17.09
C ILE A 174 14.00 -10.40 15.97
N TYR A 175 14.07 -9.08 16.13
CA TYR A 175 14.74 -8.22 15.16
C TYR A 175 16.21 -8.62 15.01
N THR A 176 16.93 -8.84 16.11
CA THR A 176 18.35 -9.23 16.08
C THR A 176 18.58 -10.55 15.35
N TRP A 177 17.76 -11.57 15.58
CA TRP A 177 17.88 -12.88 14.92
C TRP A 177 17.53 -12.83 13.44
N THR A 178 16.65 -11.91 13.03
CA THR A 178 16.09 -11.88 11.68
C THR A 178 16.54 -10.70 10.83
N ARG A 179 17.30 -9.74 11.37
CA ARG A 179 17.68 -8.49 10.67
C ARG A 179 18.37 -8.72 9.32
N SER A 180 19.09 -9.83 9.18
CA SER A 180 19.83 -10.18 7.96
C SER A 180 19.07 -11.15 7.04
N THR A 181 17.97 -11.74 7.50
CA THR A 181 17.23 -12.80 6.77
C THR A 181 15.83 -12.37 6.37
N LEU A 182 15.15 -11.58 7.20
CA LEU A 182 13.87 -10.97 6.87
C LEU A 182 14.07 -9.59 6.22
N PRO A 183 13.23 -9.21 5.23
CA PRO A 183 13.38 -7.99 4.47
C PRO A 183 12.78 -6.79 5.20
N TRP A 184 13.30 -6.44 6.38
CA TRP A 184 12.82 -5.32 7.20
C TRP A 184 12.69 -4.00 6.44
N LYS A 185 13.58 -3.75 5.47
CA LYS A 185 13.53 -2.59 4.57
C LYS A 185 12.25 -2.47 3.72
N LYS A 186 11.43 -3.53 3.62
CA LYS A 186 10.13 -3.52 2.91
C LYS A 186 8.96 -3.14 3.81
N VAL A 187 9.17 -3.09 5.14
CA VAL A 187 8.10 -2.92 6.14
C VAL A 187 8.37 -1.82 7.17
N THR A 188 9.57 -1.24 7.18
CA THR A 188 9.94 -0.14 8.07
C THR A 188 9.76 1.20 7.35
N ALA A 189 8.59 1.81 7.49
CA ALA A 189 8.30 3.14 6.94
C ALA A 189 9.13 4.24 7.63
N GLN A 190 9.52 5.26 6.87
CA GLN A 190 10.15 6.46 7.41
C GLN A 190 9.07 7.49 7.70
N GLN A 191 9.05 8.05 8.92
CA GLN A 191 8.11 9.10 9.27
C GLN A 191 8.52 10.44 8.63
N GLY A 192 7.53 11.26 8.25
CA GLY A 192 7.75 12.64 7.79
C GLY A 192 8.21 12.82 6.34
N VAL A 193 8.38 11.75 5.55
CA VAL A 193 8.87 11.83 4.16
C VAL A 193 7.76 11.99 3.10
N TYR A 194 6.49 11.98 3.50
CA TYR A 194 5.33 12.03 2.60
C TYR A 194 4.69 13.40 2.43
N ARG A 195 5.23 14.44 3.11
CA ARG A 195 4.67 15.80 3.08
C ARG A 195 4.38 16.30 1.66
N ASP A 196 5.35 16.16 0.75
CA ASP A 196 5.22 16.61 -0.63
C ASP A 196 4.17 15.80 -1.40
N SER A 197 4.12 14.48 -1.21
CA SER A 197 3.09 13.62 -1.82
C SER A 197 1.69 13.98 -1.34
N VAL A 198 1.52 14.20 -0.03
CA VAL A 198 0.24 14.62 0.55
C VAL A 198 -0.16 16.00 0.05
N GLN A 199 0.78 16.96 -0.03
CA GLN A 199 0.50 18.28 -0.57
C GLN A 199 0.03 18.24 -2.03
N VAL A 200 0.68 17.41 -2.88
CA VAL A 200 0.23 17.18 -4.26
C VAL A 200 -1.19 16.61 -4.27
N ALA A 201 -1.48 15.60 -3.47
CA ALA A 201 -2.80 14.99 -3.38
C ALA A 201 -3.89 15.99 -2.95
N GLU A 202 -3.65 16.78 -1.90
CA GLU A 202 -4.60 17.79 -1.43
C GLU A 202 -4.79 18.92 -2.46
N THR A 203 -3.74 19.28 -3.20
CA THR A 203 -3.84 20.24 -4.31
C THR A 203 -4.75 19.71 -5.42
N ILE A 204 -4.55 18.45 -5.86
CA ILE A 204 -5.44 17.79 -6.84
C ILE A 204 -6.88 17.78 -6.34
N LYS A 205 -7.07 17.32 -5.09
CA LYS A 205 -8.39 17.21 -4.44
C LYS A 205 -9.14 18.53 -4.41
N SER A 206 -8.45 19.64 -4.10
CA SER A 206 -9.05 20.99 -4.05
C SER A 206 -9.58 21.47 -5.41
N ARG A 207 -9.09 20.89 -6.51
CA ARG A 207 -9.45 21.27 -7.89
C ARG A 207 -10.50 20.36 -8.51
N LEU A 208 -10.81 19.20 -7.93
CA LEU A 208 -11.74 18.23 -8.52
C LEU A 208 -13.14 18.83 -8.80
N GLY A 209 -13.61 19.77 -7.98
CA GLY A 209 -14.91 20.44 -8.17
C GLY A 209 -15.00 21.32 -9.44
N PHE A 210 -13.85 21.63 -10.05
CA PHE A 210 -13.72 22.44 -11.27
C PHE A 210 -13.46 21.58 -12.50
N ILE A 211 -13.48 20.25 -12.39
CA ILE A 211 -13.19 19.35 -13.50
C ILE A 211 -14.47 18.65 -13.94
N ASP A 212 -14.83 18.86 -15.20
CA ASP A 212 -15.90 18.15 -15.89
C ASP A 212 -15.33 17.02 -16.72
N TYR A 213 -15.99 15.86 -16.67
CA TYR A 213 -15.58 14.72 -17.46
C TYR A 213 -16.15 14.80 -18.88
N ALA A 214 -15.28 14.70 -19.88
CA ALA A 214 -15.67 14.45 -21.28
C ALA A 214 -14.71 13.44 -21.92
N GLU A 215 -15.23 12.55 -22.76
CA GLU A 215 -14.41 11.58 -23.47
C GLU A 215 -13.40 12.27 -24.38
N ASN A 216 -12.19 11.72 -24.45
CA ASN A 216 -11.06 12.19 -25.26
C ASN A 216 -10.61 13.64 -25.05
N ALA A 217 -11.25 14.41 -24.16
CA ALA A 217 -10.87 15.80 -23.90
C ALA A 217 -9.52 15.90 -23.19
N SER A 218 -8.66 16.81 -23.66
CA SER A 218 -7.38 17.16 -23.05
C SER A 218 -6.92 18.52 -23.55
N TYR A 219 -6.14 19.25 -22.75
CA TYR A 219 -5.51 20.48 -23.21
C TYR A 219 -4.13 20.16 -23.81
N ASN A 220 -3.79 20.81 -24.92
CA ASN A 220 -2.47 20.68 -25.56
C ASN A 220 -1.38 21.43 -24.76
N GLU A 221 -0.14 21.47 -25.27
CA GLU A 221 0.99 22.12 -24.61
C GLU A 221 0.82 23.64 -24.42
N TYR A 222 -0.11 24.27 -25.14
CA TYR A 222 -0.41 25.69 -25.09
C TYR A 222 -1.69 26.02 -24.31
N GLY A 223 -2.35 25.03 -23.70
CA GLY A 223 -3.58 25.23 -22.95
C GLY A 223 -4.84 25.37 -23.81
N ILE A 224 -4.84 24.85 -25.04
CA ILE A 224 -6.02 24.81 -25.92
C ILE A 224 -6.69 23.44 -25.78
N LEU A 225 -8.03 23.40 -25.68
CA LEU A 225 -8.82 22.17 -25.56
C LEU A 225 -8.83 21.38 -26.88
N TYR A 226 -8.44 20.11 -26.81
CA TYR A 226 -8.28 19.19 -27.93
C TYR A 226 -8.98 17.85 -27.66
N ASP A 227 -9.43 17.22 -28.74
CA ASP A 227 -9.82 15.82 -28.74
C ASP A 227 -8.56 14.98 -29.03
N ILE A 228 -8.15 14.13 -28.08
CA ILE A 228 -6.93 13.31 -28.16
C ILE A 228 -6.94 12.40 -29.40
N MET A 229 -8.11 11.83 -29.75
CA MET A 229 -8.21 10.81 -30.77
C MET A 229 -8.16 11.39 -32.18
N SER A 230 -8.80 12.54 -32.40
CA SER A 230 -8.82 13.23 -33.69
C SER A 230 -7.64 14.18 -33.88
N GLY A 231 -6.99 14.63 -32.79
CA GLY A 231 -5.89 15.58 -32.82
C GLY A 231 -6.31 17.01 -33.17
N ASN A 232 -7.61 17.33 -33.14
CA ASN A 232 -8.15 18.64 -33.48
C ASN A 232 -8.65 19.40 -32.25
N PRO A 233 -8.68 20.75 -32.29
CA PRO A 233 -9.35 21.55 -31.27
C PRO A 233 -10.82 21.14 -31.11
N MET A 234 -11.30 21.04 -29.87
CA MET A 234 -12.72 20.85 -29.62
C MET A 234 -13.46 22.18 -29.72
N ASN A 235 -14.70 22.16 -30.21
CA ASN A 235 -15.52 23.36 -30.20
C ASN A 235 -15.97 23.65 -28.76
N GLU A 236 -15.49 24.76 -28.19
CA GLU A 236 -15.84 25.21 -26.83
C GLU A 236 -17.36 25.26 -26.63
N ASP A 237 -18.15 25.66 -27.63
CA ASP A 237 -19.61 25.72 -27.54
C ASP A 237 -20.30 24.36 -27.38
N SER A 238 -19.65 23.28 -27.81
CA SER A 238 -20.17 21.90 -27.73
C SER A 238 -19.79 21.17 -26.46
N VAL A 239 -18.80 21.69 -25.73
CA VAL A 239 -18.22 21.12 -24.50
C VAL A 239 -18.44 22.06 -23.31
N ALA A 240 -18.89 23.30 -23.56
CA ALA A 240 -19.13 24.35 -22.58
C ALA A 240 -20.04 23.84 -21.47
N THR A 241 -19.43 23.57 -20.32
CA THR A 241 -20.17 23.66 -19.07
C THR A 241 -20.51 25.12 -18.83
N SER A 242 -21.62 25.37 -18.16
CA SER A 242 -22.24 26.69 -17.95
C SER A 242 -21.39 27.66 -17.10
N TYR A 243 -20.11 27.37 -16.89
CA TYR A 243 -19.18 28.09 -16.02
C TYR A 243 -17.82 28.21 -16.71
N ALA A 244 -17.42 29.44 -17.02
CA ALA A 244 -16.18 29.78 -17.73
C ALA A 244 -14.87 29.35 -17.02
N ASP A 245 -14.96 28.92 -15.75
CA ASP A 245 -13.80 28.61 -14.90
C ASP A 245 -13.59 27.09 -14.68
N ARG A 246 -14.25 26.23 -15.46
CA ARG A 246 -14.15 24.76 -15.34
C ARG A 246 -13.30 24.16 -16.46
N LEU A 247 -12.53 23.14 -16.12
CA LEU A 247 -11.74 22.35 -17.06
C LEU A 247 -12.55 21.16 -17.54
N THR A 248 -12.50 20.87 -18.84
CA THR A 248 -13.10 19.66 -19.41
C THR A 248 -12.03 18.65 -19.78
N LEU A 249 -12.01 17.49 -19.10
CA LEU A 249 -10.94 16.50 -19.19
C LEU A 249 -11.50 15.08 -19.26
N SER A 250 -10.86 14.24 -20.09
CA SER A 250 -10.99 12.79 -20.05
C SER A 250 -10.15 12.19 -18.92
N GLY A 251 -10.18 10.87 -18.74
CA GLY A 251 -9.24 10.20 -17.81
C GLY A 251 -7.77 10.46 -18.18
N ALA A 252 -7.41 10.32 -19.45
CA ALA A 252 -6.06 10.59 -19.95
C ALA A 252 -5.69 12.08 -19.88
N GLY A 253 -6.63 12.96 -20.24
CA GLY A 253 -6.47 14.41 -20.10
C GLY A 253 -6.27 14.84 -18.65
N PHE A 254 -6.97 14.20 -17.71
CA PHE A 254 -6.81 14.45 -16.28
C PHE A 254 -5.42 14.06 -15.77
N LEU A 255 -4.88 12.91 -16.19
CA LEU A 255 -3.49 12.54 -15.89
C LEU A 255 -2.49 13.53 -16.49
N LYS A 256 -2.71 13.95 -17.74
CA LYS A 256 -1.87 14.96 -18.39
C LYS A 256 -1.89 16.28 -17.61
N TRP A 257 -3.06 16.76 -17.20
CA TRP A 257 -3.22 17.97 -16.39
C TRP A 257 -2.44 17.90 -15.07
N ILE A 258 -2.46 16.76 -14.38
CA ILE A 258 -1.62 16.53 -13.18
C ILE A 258 -0.14 16.63 -13.54
N ILE A 259 0.31 15.99 -14.61
CA ILE A 259 1.73 16.02 -14.99
C ILE A 259 2.17 17.42 -15.46
N ASP A 260 1.30 18.12 -16.18
CA ASP A 260 1.52 19.50 -16.63
C ASP A 260 1.63 20.48 -15.47
N GLY A 261 0.98 20.21 -14.33
CA GLY A 261 1.19 20.95 -13.10
C GLY A 261 2.61 20.87 -12.54
N PHE A 262 3.40 19.86 -12.94
CA PHE A 262 4.84 19.80 -12.66
C PHE A 262 5.70 20.29 -13.83
N VAL A 263 5.27 20.03 -15.07
CA VAL A 263 6.05 20.36 -16.28
C VAL A 263 6.02 21.85 -16.58
N THR A 264 4.85 22.48 -16.58
CA THR A 264 4.66 23.87 -17.00
C THR A 264 5.50 24.87 -16.19
N PRO A 265 5.58 24.75 -14.84
CA PRO A 265 6.46 25.63 -14.04
C PRO A 265 7.95 25.51 -14.39
N LEU A 266 8.38 24.40 -14.99
CA LEU A 266 9.78 24.13 -15.32
C LEU A 266 10.11 24.41 -16.80
N ALA A 267 9.17 24.14 -17.70
CA ALA A 267 9.36 24.20 -19.15
C ALA A 267 8.66 25.40 -19.82
N GLY A 268 7.77 26.11 -19.09
CA GLY A 268 6.98 27.24 -19.61
C GLY A 268 5.79 26.85 -20.49
N ARG A 269 5.61 25.55 -20.77
CA ARG A 269 4.50 24.97 -21.55
C ARG A 269 4.19 23.58 -21.04
N GLY A 270 2.99 23.07 -21.36
CA GLY A 270 2.58 21.71 -21.02
C GLY A 270 3.26 20.64 -21.89
N THR A 271 2.90 19.39 -21.64
CA THR A 271 3.32 18.24 -22.45
C THR A 271 2.62 18.22 -23.81
N SER A 272 3.32 17.72 -24.84
CA SER A 272 2.84 17.66 -26.23
C SER A 272 1.98 16.41 -26.46
N ILE A 273 0.73 16.58 -26.90
CA ILE A 273 -0.18 15.45 -27.15
C ILE A 273 0.40 14.48 -28.21
N PRO A 274 0.92 14.94 -29.37
CA PRO A 274 1.55 14.04 -30.34
C PRO A 274 2.70 13.20 -29.77
N GLU A 275 3.52 13.77 -28.88
CA GLU A 275 4.62 13.02 -28.24
C GLU A 275 4.10 11.95 -27.27
N LEU A 276 3.00 12.24 -26.58
CA LEU A 276 2.37 11.30 -25.65
C LEU A 276 1.69 10.11 -26.35
N LEU A 277 1.31 10.27 -27.62
CA LEU A 277 0.73 9.21 -28.45
C LEU A 277 1.74 8.24 -29.06
N ASN A 278 3.05 8.48 -28.87
CA ASN A 278 4.08 7.57 -29.38
C ASN A 278 3.95 6.17 -28.75
N HIS A 279 3.94 5.14 -29.60
CA HIS A 279 3.81 3.75 -29.15
C HIS A 279 5.01 3.29 -28.32
N THR A 280 4.73 2.55 -27.25
CA THR A 280 5.72 1.98 -26.33
C THR A 280 5.68 0.45 -26.30
N VAL A 281 4.83 -0.15 -27.13
CA VAL A 281 4.66 -1.59 -27.26
C VAL A 281 4.66 -1.97 -28.74
N ASP A 282 5.46 -2.98 -29.08
CA ASP A 282 5.38 -3.65 -30.38
C ASP A 282 4.65 -4.99 -30.20
N TYR A 283 3.49 -5.13 -30.85
CA TYR A 283 2.67 -6.35 -30.78
C TYR A 283 3.06 -7.41 -31.82
N GLY A 284 3.97 -7.09 -32.76
CA GLY A 284 4.36 -7.94 -33.88
C GLY A 284 3.21 -8.23 -34.84
N THR A 285 3.39 -8.04 -36.15
CA THR A 285 2.27 -7.98 -37.13
C THR A 285 1.43 -9.26 -37.29
N LEU A 286 1.95 -10.42 -36.89
CA LEU A 286 1.31 -11.73 -37.13
C LEU A 286 0.54 -12.29 -35.92
N SER A 287 0.66 -11.68 -34.74
CA SER A 287 -0.07 -12.13 -33.55
C SER A 287 -1.53 -11.64 -33.59
N LYS A 288 -2.45 -12.28 -32.83
CA LYS A 288 -3.85 -11.79 -32.70
C LYS A 288 -3.87 -10.31 -32.32
N ASN A 289 -3.06 -9.93 -31.33
CA ASN A 289 -2.96 -8.54 -30.88
C ASN A 289 -2.29 -7.65 -31.94
N GLY A 290 -1.34 -8.20 -32.71
CA GLY A 290 -0.69 -7.53 -33.83
C GLY A 290 -1.65 -7.11 -34.93
N VAL A 291 -2.51 -8.03 -35.36
CA VAL A 291 -3.56 -7.73 -36.35
C VAL A 291 -4.55 -6.71 -35.80
N LEU A 292 -5.02 -6.91 -34.56
CA LEU A 292 -5.96 -5.96 -33.92
C LEU A 292 -5.34 -4.56 -33.73
N SER A 293 -4.06 -4.48 -33.39
CA SER A 293 -3.35 -3.22 -33.16
C SER A 293 -3.18 -2.37 -34.42
N GLN A 294 -3.36 -2.95 -35.61
CA GLN A 294 -3.33 -2.21 -36.89
C GLN A 294 -4.62 -1.42 -37.12
N GLU A 295 -5.73 -1.84 -36.51
CA GLU A 295 -7.02 -1.17 -36.65
C GLU A 295 -7.34 -0.25 -35.46
N ARG A 296 -6.79 -0.55 -34.27
CA ARG A 296 -7.14 0.10 -33.00
C ARG A 296 -5.96 0.19 -32.04
N ASN A 297 -5.96 1.21 -31.18
CA ASN A 297 -4.93 1.34 -30.16
C ASN A 297 -5.23 0.48 -28.93
N LEU A 298 -4.55 -0.68 -28.81
CA LEU A 298 -4.70 -1.60 -27.68
C LEU A 298 -3.91 -1.16 -26.43
N SER A 299 -2.92 -0.28 -26.59
CA SER A 299 -1.96 0.14 -25.55
C SER A 299 -2.14 1.60 -25.13
N PHE A 300 -3.23 2.27 -25.51
CA PHE A 300 -3.37 3.73 -25.40
C PHE A 300 -2.95 4.28 -24.03
N SER A 301 -3.56 3.82 -22.93
CA SER A 301 -3.23 4.35 -21.61
C SER A 301 -1.86 3.92 -21.10
N LEU A 302 -1.32 2.79 -21.59
CA LEU A 302 0.04 2.36 -21.29
C LEU A 302 1.07 3.29 -21.96
N ASP A 303 0.90 3.57 -23.24
CA ASP A 303 1.75 4.49 -24.00
C ASP A 303 1.70 5.89 -23.37
N TRP A 304 0.49 6.37 -23.08
CA TRP A 304 0.26 7.68 -22.46
C TRP A 304 0.97 7.84 -21.12
N THR A 305 0.79 6.87 -20.19
CA THR A 305 1.39 6.95 -18.85
C THR A 305 2.91 6.83 -18.86
N ARG A 306 3.47 6.01 -19.75
CA ARG A 306 4.92 5.89 -19.95
C ARG A 306 5.53 7.18 -20.49
N ASN A 307 4.95 7.74 -21.54
CA ASN A 307 5.43 8.97 -22.16
C ASN A 307 5.31 10.17 -21.20
N LEU A 308 4.22 10.26 -20.44
CA LEU A 308 4.08 11.26 -19.39
C LEU A 308 5.20 11.17 -18.34
N ALA A 309 5.47 9.96 -17.83
CA ALA A 309 6.51 9.73 -16.82
C ALA A 309 7.91 10.06 -17.35
N ALA A 310 8.23 9.65 -18.58
CA ALA A 310 9.50 9.96 -19.23
C ALA A 310 9.66 11.47 -19.49
N THR A 311 8.58 12.16 -19.86
CA THR A 311 8.60 13.60 -20.14
C THR A 311 8.89 14.41 -18.88
N ILE A 312 8.19 14.15 -17.76
CA ILE A 312 8.47 14.87 -16.50
C ILE A 312 9.87 14.57 -15.97
N LEU A 313 10.37 13.33 -16.13
CA LEU A 313 11.74 12.99 -15.80
C LEU A 313 12.73 13.81 -16.65
N SER A 314 12.46 13.94 -17.95
CA SER A 314 13.30 14.68 -18.88
C SER A 314 13.41 16.15 -18.51
N VAL A 315 12.27 16.79 -18.26
CA VAL A 315 12.19 18.20 -17.88
C VAL A 315 12.93 18.46 -16.57
N ARG A 316 12.75 17.61 -15.55
CA ARG A 316 13.40 17.76 -14.24
C ARG A 316 14.90 17.58 -14.28
N THR A 317 15.38 16.63 -15.07
CA THR A 317 16.80 16.30 -15.17
C THR A 317 17.54 17.11 -16.22
N ARG A 318 16.81 17.85 -17.07
CA ARG A 318 17.34 18.56 -18.25
C ARG A 318 18.08 17.64 -19.20
N LYS A 319 17.61 16.39 -19.33
CA LYS A 319 18.11 15.36 -20.25
C LYS A 319 16.93 14.76 -20.98
N ASN A 320 17.12 14.34 -22.22
CA ASN A 320 16.05 13.70 -22.98
C ASN A 320 15.99 12.21 -22.64
N TYR A 321 14.90 11.79 -22.02
CA TYR A 321 14.58 10.38 -21.74
C TYR A 321 13.35 9.96 -22.53
N THR A 322 13.44 8.77 -23.11
CA THR A 322 12.30 8.00 -23.60
C THR A 322 11.79 7.05 -22.50
N TYR A 323 10.66 6.39 -22.71
CA TYR A 323 10.19 5.39 -21.74
C TYR A 323 11.23 4.26 -21.52
N GLU A 324 11.94 3.85 -22.57
CA GLU A 324 12.94 2.79 -22.52
C GLU A 324 14.19 3.20 -21.71
N THR A 325 14.59 4.46 -21.82
CA THR A 325 15.83 4.97 -21.22
C THR A 325 15.61 5.63 -19.86
N GLY A 326 14.36 5.99 -19.53
CA GLY A 326 14.01 6.68 -18.29
C GLY A 326 13.93 5.78 -17.06
N GLY A 327 13.76 4.46 -17.24
CA GLY A 327 13.64 3.51 -16.13
C GLY A 327 12.45 3.80 -15.20
N THR A 328 11.38 4.40 -15.73
CA THR A 328 10.22 4.84 -14.95
C THR A 328 9.27 3.71 -14.61
N ASP A 329 9.26 2.62 -15.40
CA ASP A 329 8.39 1.47 -15.19
C ASP A 329 8.68 0.75 -13.86
N VAL A 330 7.65 0.47 -13.08
CA VAL A 330 7.77 -0.34 -11.86
C VAL A 330 7.81 -1.81 -12.25
N THR A 331 8.95 -2.44 -12.03
CA THR A 331 9.24 -3.84 -12.39
C THR A 331 9.82 -4.65 -11.23
N ILE A 332 9.75 -4.13 -10.01
CA ILE A 332 10.28 -4.81 -8.82
C ILE A 332 9.45 -6.05 -8.47
N GLU A 333 10.09 -7.04 -7.85
CA GLU A 333 9.44 -8.28 -7.40
C GLU A 333 9.54 -8.41 -5.88
N PRO A 334 8.69 -7.71 -5.11
CA PRO A 334 8.85 -7.66 -3.67
C PRO A 334 8.33 -8.91 -2.94
N PHE A 335 7.61 -9.82 -3.60
CA PHE A 335 6.92 -10.93 -2.96
C PHE A 335 7.34 -12.29 -3.48
N ALA A 336 7.49 -13.25 -2.57
CA ALA A 336 7.82 -14.64 -2.89
C ALA A 336 6.57 -15.51 -3.12
N ALA A 337 5.44 -15.16 -2.51
CA ALA A 337 4.19 -15.91 -2.59
C ALA A 337 3.00 -15.00 -2.23
N ASP A 338 1.78 -15.47 -2.46
CA ASP A 338 0.54 -14.79 -2.07
C ASP A 338 -0.43 -15.75 -1.37
N VAL A 339 -1.35 -15.20 -0.59
CA VAL A 339 -2.51 -15.94 -0.07
C VAL A 339 -3.70 -15.72 -1.00
N MET A 340 -4.20 -16.80 -1.60
CA MET A 340 -5.41 -16.80 -2.43
C MET A 340 -6.39 -17.84 -1.92
N ASN A 341 -7.59 -17.40 -1.50
CA ASN A 341 -8.64 -18.26 -0.94
C ASN A 341 -8.12 -19.16 0.21
N GLY A 342 -7.28 -18.60 1.09
CA GLY A 342 -6.68 -19.33 2.22
C GLY A 342 -5.51 -20.25 1.84
N MET A 343 -5.19 -20.41 0.55
CA MET A 343 -4.06 -21.22 0.08
C MET A 343 -2.87 -20.35 -0.31
N VAL A 344 -1.67 -20.84 -0.04
CA VAL A 344 -0.44 -20.15 -0.47
C VAL A 344 -0.09 -20.54 -1.89
N VAL A 345 -0.03 -19.55 -2.78
CA VAL A 345 0.32 -19.71 -4.19
C VAL A 345 1.61 -18.96 -4.52
N GLN A 346 2.30 -19.38 -5.56
CA GLN A 346 3.46 -18.65 -6.05
C GLN A 346 3.05 -17.26 -6.54
N SER A 347 3.88 -16.25 -6.25
CA SER A 347 3.55 -14.89 -6.65
C SER A 347 3.78 -14.71 -8.14
N SER A 348 2.72 -14.40 -8.91
CA SER A 348 2.89 -13.87 -10.26
C SER A 348 3.53 -12.47 -10.19
N GLY A 349 4.76 -12.36 -10.65
CA GLY A 349 5.45 -11.08 -10.66
C GLY A 349 4.88 -10.06 -11.65
N TYR A 350 5.65 -9.02 -11.92
CA TYR A 350 5.49 -8.14 -13.05
C TYR A 350 5.52 -8.92 -14.37
N ILE A 351 4.52 -8.69 -15.20
CA ILE A 351 4.47 -9.21 -16.57
C ILE A 351 4.82 -8.07 -17.52
N PRO A 352 5.88 -8.20 -18.36
CA PRO A 352 6.26 -7.17 -19.32
C PRO A 352 5.10 -6.68 -20.18
N ASN A 353 4.97 -5.35 -20.33
CA ASN A 353 3.90 -4.67 -21.08
C ASN A 353 2.47 -5.03 -20.63
N THR A 354 2.32 -5.63 -19.44
CA THR A 354 1.02 -6.02 -18.86
C THR A 354 0.87 -5.48 -17.44
N GLY A 355 1.93 -5.50 -16.64
CA GLY A 355 1.93 -5.02 -15.26
C GLY A 355 1.65 -6.12 -14.23
N TYR A 356 1.14 -5.72 -13.07
CA TYR A 356 0.83 -6.59 -11.93
C TYR A 356 -0.65 -6.93 -11.90
N ALA A 357 -1.01 -8.10 -11.38
CA ALA A 357 -2.42 -8.39 -11.09
C ALA A 357 -2.99 -7.37 -10.10
N ILE A 358 -4.17 -6.79 -10.40
CA ILE A 358 -4.79 -5.71 -9.61
C ILE A 358 -4.91 -6.06 -8.11
N LYS A 359 -5.11 -7.33 -7.77
CA LYS A 359 -5.27 -7.82 -6.38
C LYS A 359 -4.01 -7.61 -5.54
N LYS A 360 -2.85 -7.45 -6.17
CA LYS A 360 -1.56 -7.19 -5.51
C LYS A 360 -1.26 -5.71 -5.33
N LEU A 361 -2.11 -4.83 -5.87
CA LEU A 361 -1.81 -3.41 -5.93
C LEU A 361 -1.60 -2.82 -4.54
N LYS A 362 -2.41 -3.19 -3.55
CA LYS A 362 -2.28 -2.69 -2.17
C LYS A 362 -0.94 -3.10 -1.54
N SER A 363 -0.56 -4.39 -1.62
CA SER A 363 0.70 -4.86 -1.07
C SER A 363 1.90 -4.24 -1.81
N LEU A 364 1.84 -4.14 -3.13
CA LEU A 364 2.88 -3.49 -3.94
C LEU A 364 3.05 -2.01 -3.58
N LEU A 365 1.96 -1.24 -3.51
CA LEU A 365 2.00 0.18 -3.16
C LEU A 365 2.52 0.43 -1.75
N TYR A 366 2.23 -0.48 -0.80
CA TYR A 366 2.82 -0.41 0.54
C TYR A 366 4.35 -0.51 0.48
N VAL A 367 4.88 -1.53 -0.22
CA VAL A 367 6.34 -1.70 -0.33
C VAL A 367 6.96 -0.51 -1.06
N LEU A 368 6.32 -0.04 -2.13
CA LEU A 368 6.74 1.14 -2.88
C LEU A 368 6.78 2.39 -1.99
N ALA A 369 5.77 2.63 -1.16
CA ALA A 369 5.78 3.74 -0.21
C ALA A 369 6.97 3.66 0.74
N VAL A 370 7.29 2.47 1.24
CA VAL A 370 8.43 2.26 2.15
C VAL A 370 9.77 2.46 1.43
N THR A 371 9.94 1.89 0.23
CA THR A 371 11.26 1.84 -0.44
C THR A 371 11.53 3.03 -1.36
N GLU A 372 10.48 3.69 -1.83
CA GLU A 372 10.52 4.80 -2.78
C GLU A 372 9.61 5.95 -2.28
N PRO A 373 9.90 6.54 -1.10
CA PRO A 373 9.11 7.65 -0.61
C PRO A 373 9.18 8.84 -1.59
N SER A 374 8.14 9.68 -1.57
CA SER A 374 8.02 10.83 -2.47
C SER A 374 7.89 10.46 -3.96
N TYR A 375 7.33 9.29 -4.26
CA TYR A 375 6.85 8.95 -5.60
C TYR A 375 5.33 8.82 -5.61
N MET A 376 4.74 9.23 -6.73
CA MET A 376 3.41 8.83 -7.17
C MET A 376 3.56 7.92 -8.40
N TYR A 377 2.49 7.21 -8.72
CA TYR A 377 2.48 6.22 -9.78
C TYR A 377 1.33 6.50 -10.75
N LEU A 378 1.66 6.64 -12.03
CA LEU A 378 0.67 6.64 -13.10
C LEU A 378 0.31 5.19 -13.40
N ALA A 379 -0.96 4.84 -13.23
CA ALA A 379 -1.49 3.52 -13.42
C ALA A 379 -2.18 3.42 -14.77
N ALA A 380 -1.75 2.50 -15.63
CA ALA A 380 -2.48 2.08 -16.82
C ALA A 380 -3.15 0.73 -16.55
N ILE A 381 -4.46 0.65 -16.75
CA ILE A 381 -5.25 -0.54 -16.42
C ILE A 381 -5.47 -1.37 -17.67
N ARG A 382 -5.03 -2.63 -17.62
CA ARG A 382 -5.28 -3.63 -18.65
C ARG A 382 -6.48 -4.47 -18.28
N GLN A 383 -7.53 -4.38 -19.08
CA GLN A 383 -8.81 -5.05 -18.84
C GLN A 383 -9.41 -5.60 -20.12
N SER A 384 -10.48 -6.39 -20.00
CA SER A 384 -11.24 -6.83 -21.16
C SER A 384 -11.92 -5.64 -21.83
N SER A 385 -11.88 -5.59 -23.16
CA SER A 385 -12.57 -4.56 -23.94
C SER A 385 -14.08 -4.67 -23.75
N THR A 386 -14.74 -3.53 -23.55
CA THR A 386 -16.20 -3.44 -23.53
C THR A 386 -16.80 -3.42 -24.93
N LEU A 387 -15.97 -3.17 -25.94
CA LEU A 387 -16.39 -3.06 -27.34
C LEU A 387 -16.21 -4.37 -28.12
N VAL A 388 -15.21 -5.18 -27.73
CA VAL A 388 -14.86 -6.44 -28.42
C VAL A 388 -14.65 -7.56 -27.43
N ALA A 389 -15.37 -8.66 -27.62
CA ALA A 389 -15.18 -9.87 -26.81
C ALA A 389 -13.77 -10.45 -27.00
N ASP A 390 -13.20 -11.00 -25.92
CA ASP A 390 -11.89 -11.67 -25.90
C ASP A 390 -10.70 -10.80 -26.36
N GLU A 391 -10.84 -9.48 -26.24
CA GLU A 391 -9.79 -8.49 -26.45
C GLU A 391 -9.38 -7.88 -25.10
N MET A 392 -8.08 -7.65 -24.91
CA MET A 392 -7.55 -6.98 -23.72
C MET A 392 -6.92 -5.65 -24.13
N VAL A 393 -7.32 -4.58 -23.47
CA VAL A 393 -6.94 -3.20 -23.83
C VAL A 393 -6.44 -2.41 -22.62
N PHE A 394 -5.63 -1.40 -22.90
CA PHE A 394 -5.27 -0.32 -21.98
C PHE A 394 -6.02 0.96 -22.38
N ASN A 395 -7.20 1.17 -21.80
CA ASN A 395 -8.04 2.35 -22.09
C ASN A 395 -8.32 3.20 -20.85
N GLU A 396 -8.07 2.67 -19.65
CA GLU A 396 -8.27 3.38 -18.39
C GLU A 396 -6.94 3.70 -17.72
N CYS A 397 -6.92 4.81 -16.97
CA CYS A 397 -5.75 5.24 -16.21
C CYS A 397 -6.12 6.00 -14.93
N ALA A 398 -5.20 5.97 -13.96
CA ALA A 398 -5.34 6.61 -12.67
C ALA A 398 -3.99 7.14 -12.15
N VAL A 399 -4.04 8.00 -11.14
CA VAL A 399 -2.87 8.40 -10.34
C VAL A 399 -3.00 7.80 -8.94
N LEU A 400 -1.93 7.15 -8.49
CA LEU A 400 -1.83 6.52 -7.17
C LEU A 400 -0.74 7.24 -6.38
N ILE A 401 -1.10 7.80 -5.23
CA ILE A 401 -0.17 8.52 -4.35
C ILE A 401 -0.16 7.82 -2.99
N PRO A 402 0.73 6.82 -2.80
CA PRO A 402 0.81 6.09 -1.56
C PRO A 402 1.55 6.90 -0.48
N TYR A 403 1.13 6.74 0.78
CA TYR A 403 1.67 7.47 1.91
C TYR A 403 1.50 6.66 3.21
N PHE A 404 2.22 7.08 4.25
CA PHE A 404 1.90 6.70 5.63
C PHE A 404 1.42 7.94 6.38
N ASP A 405 0.36 7.79 7.17
CA ASP A 405 -0.14 8.85 8.04
C ASP A 405 0.76 9.05 9.27
N ASP A 406 0.40 10.02 10.12
CA ASP A 406 1.16 10.34 11.33
C ASP A 406 1.16 9.19 12.37
N PHE A 407 0.23 8.25 12.25
CA PHE A 407 0.17 7.03 13.07
C PHE A 407 0.92 5.86 12.44
N GLY A 408 1.54 6.06 11.27
CA GLY A 408 2.26 5.02 10.54
C GLY A 408 1.36 4.01 9.82
N ARG A 409 0.07 4.33 9.62
CA ARG A 409 -0.85 3.49 8.82
C ARG A 409 -0.72 3.82 7.35
N PHE A 410 -0.77 2.79 6.53
CA PHE A 410 -0.66 2.92 5.09
C PHE A 410 -1.96 3.44 4.47
N GLY A 411 -1.81 4.45 3.61
CA GLY A 411 -2.88 4.99 2.79
C GLY A 411 -2.44 5.18 1.34
N CYS A 412 -3.42 5.37 0.45
CA CYS A 412 -3.15 5.75 -0.93
C CYS A 412 -4.28 6.65 -1.43
N TYR A 413 -3.93 7.84 -1.91
CA TYR A 413 -4.86 8.65 -2.69
C TYR A 413 -4.95 8.07 -4.10
N VAL A 414 -6.17 7.76 -4.54
CA VAL A 414 -6.43 7.29 -5.90
C VAL A 414 -7.29 8.32 -6.61
N PHE A 415 -6.77 8.86 -7.71
CA PHE A 415 -7.51 9.78 -8.56
C PHE A 415 -7.72 9.17 -9.95
N GLU A 416 -8.97 9.14 -10.39
CA GLU A 416 -9.40 8.58 -11.67
C GLU A 416 -10.53 9.47 -12.23
N LYS A 417 -10.46 9.82 -13.52
CA LYS A 417 -11.52 10.57 -14.24
C LYS A 417 -12.01 11.82 -13.48
N GLY A 418 -11.09 12.62 -12.94
CA GLY A 418 -11.44 13.83 -12.20
C GLY A 418 -12.13 13.59 -10.84
N ARG A 419 -11.98 12.40 -10.26
CA ARG A 419 -12.56 12.05 -8.95
C ARG A 419 -11.53 11.37 -8.06
N GLN A 420 -11.71 11.51 -6.74
CA GLN A 420 -11.00 10.71 -5.76
C GLN A 420 -11.85 9.50 -5.38
N ILE A 421 -11.24 8.31 -5.34
CA ILE A 421 -11.88 7.07 -4.89
C ILE A 421 -11.00 6.33 -3.86
N PRO A 422 -11.58 5.53 -2.96
CA PRO A 422 -10.79 4.65 -2.09
C PRO A 422 -10.02 3.59 -2.88
N LEU A 423 -8.83 3.20 -2.42
CA LEU A 423 -7.99 2.17 -3.06
C LEU A 423 -8.73 0.83 -3.17
N GLU A 424 -9.43 0.42 -2.13
CA GLU A 424 -10.22 -0.81 -2.10
C GLU A 424 -11.32 -0.79 -3.17
N ARG A 425 -11.99 0.36 -3.35
CA ARG A 425 -13.00 0.54 -4.39
C ARG A 425 -12.39 0.46 -5.78
N PHE A 426 -11.23 1.08 -5.99
CA PHE A 426 -10.49 1.00 -7.26
C PHE A 426 -10.12 -0.45 -7.62
N ILE A 427 -9.61 -1.23 -6.65
CA ILE A 427 -9.26 -2.65 -6.87
C ILE A 427 -10.51 -3.48 -7.22
N LEU A 428 -11.64 -3.23 -6.56
CA LEU A 428 -12.90 -3.94 -6.82
C LEU A 428 -13.53 -3.57 -8.16
N GLN A 429 -13.32 -2.34 -8.64
CA GLN A 429 -13.85 -1.85 -9.92
C GLN A 429 -13.22 -2.56 -11.13
N TYR A 430 -11.98 -3.04 -10.99
CA TYR A 430 -11.23 -3.68 -12.07
C TYR A 430 -10.95 -5.17 -11.80
N PRO A 431 -11.96 -6.03 -11.60
CA PRO A 431 -11.73 -7.42 -11.27
C PRO A 431 -10.99 -8.13 -12.42
N ASN A 432 -10.09 -9.05 -12.08
CA ASN A 432 -9.30 -9.84 -13.04
C ASN A 432 -8.46 -9.01 -14.03
N SER A 433 -8.20 -7.75 -13.70
CA SER A 433 -7.39 -6.84 -14.52
C SER A 433 -5.93 -6.83 -14.07
N PHE A 434 -5.07 -6.25 -14.90
CA PHE A 434 -3.68 -5.95 -14.58
C PHE A 434 -3.47 -4.44 -14.55
N VAL A 435 -2.48 -3.99 -13.79
CA VAL A 435 -2.11 -2.59 -13.66
C VAL A 435 -0.62 -2.42 -13.89
N HIS A 436 -0.28 -1.60 -14.87
CA HIS A 436 1.08 -1.17 -15.14
C HIS A 436 1.33 0.17 -14.45
N LEU A 437 2.46 0.32 -13.75
CA LEU A 437 2.79 1.52 -12.99
C LEU A 437 4.02 2.21 -13.56
N SER A 438 3.95 3.52 -13.73
CA SER A 438 5.07 4.39 -14.13
C SER A 438 5.35 5.41 -13.02
N ARG A 439 6.61 5.50 -12.58
CA ARG A 439 7.06 6.37 -11.48
C ARG A 439 7.08 7.83 -11.87
N VAL A 440 6.54 8.68 -11.00
CA VAL A 440 6.70 10.12 -11.06
C VAL A 440 7.06 10.63 -9.68
N LYS A 441 8.22 11.28 -9.54
CA LYS A 441 8.63 11.87 -8.26
C LYS A 441 7.67 13.00 -7.87
N THR A 442 7.23 13.08 -6.63
CA THR A 442 6.46 14.22 -6.11
C THR A 442 7.42 15.25 -5.53
N ASN A 443 7.02 16.52 -5.57
CA ASN A 443 7.70 17.62 -4.89
C ASN A 443 6.73 18.78 -4.67
N GLY A 444 7.10 19.74 -3.83
CA GLY A 444 6.30 20.95 -3.59
C GLY A 444 6.15 21.91 -4.78
N ASN A 445 6.83 21.66 -5.91
CA ASN A 445 6.72 22.48 -7.13
C ASN A 445 5.62 21.94 -8.05
N PHE A 446 4.39 21.93 -7.54
CA PHE A 446 3.20 21.44 -8.24
C PHE A 446 2.15 22.57 -8.31
N PHE A 447 1.94 23.08 -9.52
CA PHE A 447 1.05 24.22 -9.78
C PHE A 447 0.17 23.90 -11.01
N PRO A 448 -0.82 23.00 -10.87
CA PRO A 448 -1.74 22.74 -11.96
C PRO A 448 -2.57 23.99 -12.24
N GLN A 449 -2.67 24.35 -13.52
CA GLN A 449 -3.42 25.51 -14.00
C GLN A 449 -4.90 25.20 -14.18
#